data_AF-A0AA39IQD3-F1
#
_entry.id   AF-A0AA39IQD3-F1
#
_cell.length_a   1.000
_cell.length_b   1.000
_cell.length_c   1.000
_cell.angle_alpha   90.00
_cell.angle_beta   90.00
_cell.angle_gamma   90.00
#
_symmetry.space_group_name_H-M   'P 1'
#
loop_
_entity.id
_entity.type
_entity.pdbx_description
1 polymer ?
#
loop_
_entity_poly.entity_id
_entity_poly.type
_entity_poly.pdbx_seq_one_letter_code
_entity_poly.pdbx_strand_id
1 'polypeptide(L)'
;MTSNPDAPKQEMPPPGGYRKFNFARTFPKVVWRPGVMCGVIFGCTAYGAFQTFSTKKHLMTEKFEDTDIHNAMEPFLTAERDRQWLKMLKKNRDLENEVMKDVPGWVTGTWYGEPVYYTLGDKWWDPDQREFFVHATKKANRDDHLWRQHSEYSAPKFYDKWIPEVIGQFIW
;
A
#
# COMPACT_ATOMS: atom_id res chain seq x y z
N MET A 1 46.09 -5.12 -95.47
CA MET A 1 45.97 -3.98 -94.55
C MET A 1 46.77 -4.32 -93.30
N THR A 2 47.98 -3.79 -93.20
CA THR A 2 48.91 -4.03 -92.07
C THR A 2 48.42 -3.22 -90.87
N SER A 3 48.01 -3.88 -89.79
CA SER A 3 47.53 -3.23 -88.57
C SER A 3 48.66 -2.47 -87.89
N ASN A 4 48.45 -1.17 -87.66
CA ASN A 4 49.38 -0.31 -86.92
C ASN A 4 49.52 -0.81 -85.47
N PRO A 5 50.71 -1.20 -84.99
CA PRO A 5 50.92 -1.72 -83.63
C PRO A 5 50.72 -0.66 -82.53
N ASP A 6 50.76 0.63 -82.88
CA ASP A 6 50.58 1.74 -81.93
C ASP A 6 49.10 2.18 -81.79
N ALA A 7 48.16 1.44 -82.38
CA ALA A 7 46.75 1.70 -82.19
C ALA A 7 46.32 1.37 -80.75
N PRO A 8 45.61 2.27 -80.03
CA PRO A 8 45.22 2.04 -78.65
C PRO A 8 44.36 0.77 -78.54
N LYS A 9 44.81 -0.19 -77.73
CA LYS A 9 44.10 -1.45 -77.52
C LYS A 9 42.84 -1.16 -76.71
N GLN A 10 41.68 -1.45 -77.30
CA GLN A 10 40.41 -1.31 -76.61
C GLN A 10 40.31 -2.34 -75.49
N GLU A 11 39.99 -1.88 -74.27
CA GLU A 11 39.67 -2.77 -73.16
C GLU A 11 38.39 -3.55 -73.47
N MET A 12 38.48 -4.88 -73.43
CA MET A 12 37.39 -5.80 -73.71
C MET A 12 37.08 -6.62 -72.45
N PRO A 13 35.82 -7.07 -72.25
CA PRO A 13 35.54 -8.02 -71.18
C PRO A 13 36.39 -9.28 -71.37
N PRO A 14 36.79 -9.95 -70.28
CA PRO A 14 37.60 -11.15 -70.36
C PRO A 14 36.87 -12.23 -71.20
N PRO A 15 37.61 -13.07 -71.94
CA PRO A 15 37.01 -14.15 -72.71
C PRO A 15 36.27 -15.11 -71.76
N GLY A 16 34.94 -15.18 -71.89
CA GLY A 16 34.04 -15.90 -70.96
C GLY A 16 33.09 -15.00 -70.15
N GLY A 17 33.26 -13.68 -70.22
CA GLY A 17 32.39 -12.70 -69.56
C GLY A 17 32.68 -12.52 -68.07
N TYR A 18 32.04 -11.51 -67.46
CA TYR A 18 32.15 -11.27 -66.01
C TYR A 18 31.35 -12.29 -65.20
N ARG A 19 31.72 -12.44 -63.92
CA ARG A 19 30.96 -13.26 -62.98
C ARG A 19 29.51 -12.82 -62.94
N LYS A 20 28.58 -13.79 -62.94
CA LYS A 20 27.15 -13.54 -62.73
C LYS A 20 26.95 -12.81 -61.40
N PHE A 21 26.46 -11.58 -61.47
CA PHE A 21 26.09 -10.79 -60.31
C PHE A 21 24.66 -11.13 -59.89
N ASN A 22 24.45 -11.34 -58.60
CA ASN A 22 23.09 -11.54 -58.09
C ASN A 22 22.41 -10.17 -57.96
N PHE A 23 21.51 -9.87 -58.89
CA PHE A 23 20.69 -8.67 -58.86
C PHE A 23 19.42 -8.84 -58.00
N ALA A 24 19.07 -10.08 -57.62
CA ALA A 24 17.87 -10.35 -56.84
C ALA A 24 18.07 -9.95 -55.38
N ARG A 25 16.99 -9.43 -54.77
CA ARG A 25 16.98 -9.09 -53.35
C ARG A 25 17.10 -10.35 -52.50
N THR A 26 18.16 -10.45 -51.70
CA THR A 26 18.33 -11.53 -50.73
C THR A 26 17.89 -11.07 -49.34
N PHE A 27 16.90 -11.75 -48.76
CA PHE A 27 16.48 -11.49 -47.38
C PHE A 27 17.31 -12.33 -46.40
N PRO A 28 17.80 -11.75 -45.30
CA PRO A 28 18.46 -12.52 -44.25
C PRO A 28 17.44 -13.41 -43.54
N LYS A 29 17.84 -14.65 -43.22
CA LYS A 29 17.02 -15.53 -42.37
C LYS A 29 17.01 -14.98 -40.95
N VAL A 30 15.83 -14.65 -40.44
CA VAL A 30 15.66 -14.22 -39.05
C VAL A 30 15.62 -15.42 -38.11
N VAL A 31 16.36 -15.33 -37.00
CA VAL A 31 16.41 -16.36 -35.94
C VAL A 31 15.10 -16.35 -35.15
N TRP A 32 14.58 -15.15 -34.86
CA TRP A 32 13.33 -14.94 -34.12
C TRP A 32 12.11 -15.12 -35.02
N ARG A 33 11.78 -16.37 -35.29
CA ARG A 33 10.52 -16.73 -35.95
C ARG A 33 9.36 -16.71 -34.95
N PRO A 34 8.12 -16.49 -35.39
CA PRO A 34 6.96 -16.44 -34.49
C PRO A 34 6.85 -17.66 -33.56
N GLY A 35 7.08 -18.87 -34.08
CA GLY A 35 7.05 -20.10 -33.26
C GLY A 35 8.13 -20.16 -32.17
N VAL A 36 9.35 -19.70 -32.47
CA VAL A 36 10.45 -19.63 -31.48
C VAL A 36 10.11 -18.62 -30.39
N MET A 37 9.56 -17.47 -30.77
CA MET A 37 9.14 -16.43 -29.84
C MET A 37 8.03 -16.93 -28.91
N CYS A 38 7.01 -17.61 -29.45
CA CYS A 38 5.95 -18.22 -28.64
C CYS A 38 6.51 -19.27 -27.66
N GLY A 39 7.45 -20.11 -28.11
CA GLY A 39 8.08 -21.12 -27.25
C GLY A 39 8.88 -20.51 -26.10
N VAL A 40 9.64 -19.45 -26.37
CA VAL A 40 10.41 -18.73 -25.33
C VAL A 40 9.47 -18.05 -24.33
N ILE A 41 8.43 -17.35 -24.80
CA ILE A 41 7.46 -16.70 -23.92
C ILE A 41 6.76 -17.75 -23.04
N PHE A 42 6.34 -18.87 -23.63
CA PHE A 42 5.72 -19.96 -22.88
C PHE A 42 6.67 -20.53 -21.82
N GLY A 43 7.94 -20.78 -22.16
CA GLY A 43 8.95 -21.26 -21.21
C GLY A 43 9.18 -20.29 -20.04
N CYS A 44 9.35 -18.99 -20.34
CA CYS A 44 9.49 -17.97 -19.31
C CYS A 44 8.24 -17.87 -18.43
N THR A 45 7.04 -17.95 -19.01
CA THR A 45 5.78 -17.86 -18.27
C THR A 45 5.59 -19.09 -17.37
N ALA A 46 5.87 -20.29 -17.88
CA ALA A 46 5.76 -21.52 -17.09
C ALA A 46 6.76 -21.54 -15.92
N TYR A 47 8.00 -21.10 -16.14
CA TYR A 47 8.99 -20.96 -15.08
C TYR A 47 8.58 -19.90 -14.04
N GLY A 48 8.09 -18.73 -14.49
CA GLY A 48 7.57 -17.69 -13.61
C GLY A 48 6.38 -18.17 -12.76
N ALA A 49 5.47 -18.94 -13.35
CA ALA A 49 4.37 -19.56 -12.62
C ALA A 49 4.88 -20.55 -11.56
N PHE A 50 5.83 -21.42 -11.91
CA PHE A 50 6.44 -22.34 -10.95
C PHE A 50 7.11 -21.61 -9.77
N GLN A 51 7.90 -20.57 -10.06
CA GLN A 51 8.58 -19.78 -9.03
C GLN A 51 7.58 -19.05 -8.12
N THR A 52 6.54 -18.44 -8.69
CA THR A 52 5.50 -17.75 -7.90
C THR A 52 4.76 -18.70 -6.98
N PHE A 53 4.49 -19.94 -7.38
CA PHE A 53 3.91 -20.95 -6.49
C PHE A 53 4.84 -21.29 -5.32
N SER A 54 6.15 -21.39 -5.55
CA SER A 54 7.12 -21.61 -4.47
C SER A 54 7.16 -20.42 -3.50
N THR A 55 7.30 -19.20 -4.01
CA THR A 55 7.33 -17.98 -3.20
C THR A 55 6.05 -17.79 -2.40
N LYS A 56 4.89 -18.08 -3.01
CA LYS A 56 3.60 -17.99 -2.32
C LYS A 56 3.52 -18.88 -1.08
N LYS A 57 4.13 -20.08 -1.11
CA LYS A 57 4.18 -20.96 0.06
C LYS A 57 4.99 -20.33 1.19
N HIS A 58 6.15 -19.75 0.89
CA HIS A 58 6.98 -19.05 1.88
C HIS A 58 6.24 -17.84 2.48
N LEU A 59 5.65 -16.98 1.66
CA LEU A 59 4.87 -15.83 2.13
C LEU A 59 3.67 -16.24 3.00
N MET A 60 3.06 -17.39 2.70
CA MET A 60 1.97 -17.91 3.52
C MET A 60 2.48 -18.36 4.90
N THR A 61 3.64 -19.01 4.98
CA THR A 61 4.29 -19.36 6.25
C THR A 61 4.62 -18.12 7.07
N GLU A 62 5.25 -17.11 6.46
CA GLU A 62 5.55 -15.83 7.14
C GLU A 62 4.28 -15.16 7.67
N LYS A 63 3.22 -15.12 6.86
CA LYS A 63 1.92 -14.57 7.29
C LYS A 63 1.31 -15.34 8.47
N PHE A 64 1.48 -16.67 8.50
CA PHE A 64 1.02 -17.47 9.63
C PHE A 64 1.80 -17.11 10.90
N GLU A 65 3.11 -16.96 10.81
CA GLU A 65 3.96 -16.52 11.93
C GLU A 65 3.53 -15.14 12.46
N ASP A 66 3.32 -14.17 11.56
CA ASP A 66 2.83 -12.83 11.93
C ASP A 66 1.47 -12.88 12.65
N THR A 67 0.57 -13.73 12.15
CA THR A 67 -0.78 -13.89 12.73
C THR A 67 -0.69 -14.55 14.10
N ASP A 68 0.18 -15.54 14.28
CA ASP A 68 0.38 -16.22 15.56
C ASP A 68 0.97 -15.28 16.61
N ILE A 69 1.95 -14.46 16.23
CA ILE A 69 2.50 -13.39 17.09
C ILE A 69 1.41 -12.40 17.47
N HIS A 70 0.57 -11.98 16.52
CA HIS A 70 -0.55 -11.09 16.81
C HIS A 70 -1.54 -11.70 17.81
N ASN A 71 -1.96 -12.95 17.59
CA ASN A 71 -2.86 -13.68 18.49
C ASN A 71 -2.28 -13.84 19.90
N ALA A 72 -0.96 -14.06 20.00
CA ALA A 72 -0.27 -14.16 21.29
C ALA A 72 -0.26 -12.82 22.06
N MET A 73 -0.18 -11.68 21.35
CA MET A 73 -0.19 -10.34 21.95
C MET A 73 -1.59 -9.77 22.19
N GLU A 74 -2.58 -10.20 21.41
CA GLU A 74 -3.97 -9.72 21.47
C GLU A 74 -4.56 -9.66 22.89
N PRO A 75 -4.43 -10.68 23.77
CA PRO A 75 -5.03 -10.61 25.10
C PRO A 75 -4.41 -9.51 25.97
N PHE A 76 -3.11 -9.22 25.83
CA PHE A 76 -2.46 -8.15 26.57
C PHE A 76 -2.92 -6.78 26.09
N LEU A 77 -2.89 -6.55 24.76
CA LEU A 77 -3.34 -5.29 24.16
C LEU A 77 -4.82 -5.03 24.44
N THR A 78 -5.64 -6.08 24.43
CA THR A 78 -7.06 -6.01 24.78
C THR A 78 -7.27 -5.64 26.23
N ALA A 79 -6.56 -6.29 27.16
CA ALA A 79 -6.66 -5.96 28.58
C ALA A 79 -6.18 -4.53 28.89
N GLU A 80 -5.12 -4.05 28.24
CA GLU A 80 -4.62 -2.68 28.40
C GLU A 80 -5.64 -1.66 27.88
N ARG A 81 -6.16 -1.88 26.67
CA ARG A 81 -7.22 -1.06 26.06
C ARG A 81 -8.45 -0.99 26.95
N ASP A 82 -8.95 -2.13 27.43
CA ASP A 82 -10.18 -2.20 28.21
C ASP A 82 -10.00 -1.50 29.57
N ARG A 83 -8.82 -1.63 30.19
CA ARG A 83 -8.48 -0.89 31.42
C ARG A 83 -8.45 0.62 31.18
N GLN A 84 -7.84 1.07 30.10
CA GLN A 84 -7.82 2.50 29.74
C GLN A 84 -9.23 3.00 29.45
N TRP A 85 -10.02 2.20 28.74
CA TRP A 85 -11.38 2.51 28.37
C TRP A 85 -12.28 2.73 29.60
N LEU A 86 -12.32 1.75 30.50
CA LEU A 86 -13.11 1.82 31.74
C LEU A 86 -12.66 2.96 32.67
N LYS A 87 -11.36 3.26 32.73
CA LYS A 87 -10.84 4.40 33.50
C LYS A 87 -11.37 5.73 32.99
N MET A 88 -11.41 5.91 31.67
CA MET A 88 -11.94 7.15 31.08
C MET A 88 -13.45 7.24 31.22
N LEU A 89 -14.20 6.15 31.02
CA LEU A 89 -15.64 6.14 31.25
C LEU A 89 -15.99 6.47 32.71
N LYS A 90 -15.21 5.94 33.67
CA LYS A 90 -15.36 6.29 35.08
C LYS A 90 -15.13 7.79 35.29
N LYS A 91 -14.07 8.35 34.72
CA LYS A 91 -13.80 9.79 34.79
C LYS A 91 -14.94 10.63 34.21
N ASN A 92 -15.48 10.25 33.06
CA ASN A 92 -16.61 10.95 32.44
C ASN A 92 -17.86 10.87 33.32
N ARG A 93 -18.14 9.70 33.92
CA ARG A 93 -19.24 9.50 34.86
C ARG A 93 -19.08 10.33 36.13
N ASP A 94 -17.86 10.42 36.68
CA ASP A 94 -17.55 11.23 37.86
C ASP A 94 -17.77 12.72 37.55
N LEU A 95 -17.34 13.19 36.37
CA LEU A 95 -17.59 14.56 35.91
C LEU A 95 -19.08 14.84 35.64
N GLU A 96 -19.82 13.88 35.08
CA GLU A 96 -21.26 13.99 34.89
C GLU A 96 -21.97 14.18 36.24
N ASN A 97 -21.59 13.41 37.27
CA ASN A 97 -22.13 13.56 38.63
C ASN A 97 -21.85 14.96 39.20
N GLU A 98 -20.64 15.48 39.01
CA GLU A 98 -20.24 16.80 39.51
C GLU A 98 -20.99 17.94 38.82
N VAL A 99 -21.17 17.86 37.50
CA VAL A 99 -21.82 18.89 36.69
C VAL A 99 -23.34 18.86 36.81
N MET A 100 -23.94 17.68 36.92
CA MET A 100 -25.41 17.51 36.90
C MET A 100 -26.06 17.44 38.29
N LYS A 101 -25.29 17.58 39.38
CA LYS A 101 -25.79 17.49 40.77
C LYS A 101 -26.97 18.42 41.07
N ASP A 102 -27.04 19.58 40.42
CA ASP A 102 -28.03 20.62 40.70
C ASP A 102 -29.27 20.50 39.79
N VAL A 103 -29.30 19.53 38.87
CA VAL A 103 -30.41 19.33 37.92
C VAL A 103 -31.45 18.37 38.51
N PRO A 104 -32.71 18.81 38.71
CA PRO A 104 -33.73 17.97 39.32
C PRO A 104 -34.09 16.80 38.40
N GLY A 105 -34.12 15.59 38.96
CA GLY A 105 -34.49 14.36 38.23
C GLY A 105 -33.39 13.78 37.35
N TRP A 106 -32.18 14.35 37.35
CA TRP A 106 -31.04 13.75 36.66
C TRP A 106 -30.51 12.53 37.42
N VAL A 107 -30.44 11.39 36.74
CA VAL A 107 -29.81 10.17 37.26
C VAL A 107 -28.73 9.74 36.27
N THR A 108 -27.50 9.69 36.74
CA THR A 108 -26.30 9.48 35.91
C THR A 108 -26.36 8.17 35.13
N GLY A 109 -26.15 8.26 33.81
CA GLY A 109 -26.28 7.12 32.89
C GLY A 109 -27.72 6.78 32.46
N THR A 110 -28.69 7.63 32.79
CA THR A 110 -30.07 7.55 32.28
C THR A 110 -30.46 8.88 31.63
N TRP A 111 -31.45 8.85 30.75
CA TRP A 111 -32.07 10.06 30.28
C TRP A 111 -33.16 10.46 31.28
N TYR A 112 -32.86 11.37 32.22
CA TYR A 112 -33.82 11.84 33.24
C TYR A 112 -34.59 10.72 33.97
N GLY A 113 -33.91 9.62 34.32
CA GLY A 113 -34.51 8.45 34.99
C GLY A 113 -35.00 7.35 34.05
N GLU A 114 -35.06 7.58 32.74
CA GLU A 114 -35.36 6.55 31.75
C GLU A 114 -34.10 5.91 31.18
N PRO A 115 -34.05 4.57 31.01
CA PRO A 115 -32.92 3.91 30.37
C PRO A 115 -32.82 4.33 28.91
N VAL A 116 -31.60 4.63 28.44
CA VAL A 116 -31.35 5.03 27.05
C VAL A 116 -31.71 3.90 26.07
N TYR A 117 -31.50 2.64 26.48
CA TYR A 117 -31.81 1.46 25.68
C TYR A 117 -32.83 0.56 26.38
N TYR A 118 -34.05 0.49 25.87
CA TYR A 118 -35.11 -0.35 26.45
C TYR A 118 -34.92 -1.85 26.17
N THR A 119 -34.27 -2.23 25.07
CA THR A 119 -34.15 -3.62 24.61
C THR A 119 -32.99 -4.39 25.25
N LEU A 120 -32.06 -3.68 25.89
CA LEU A 120 -30.76 -4.23 26.29
C LEU A 120 -30.80 -4.96 27.64
N GLY A 121 -31.75 -4.61 28.52
CA GLY A 121 -31.81 -5.13 29.89
C GLY A 121 -30.54 -4.81 30.68
N ASP A 122 -30.00 -5.81 31.38
CA ASP A 122 -28.79 -5.68 32.20
C ASP A 122 -27.47 -5.91 31.42
N LYS A 123 -27.53 -5.95 30.09
CA LYS A 123 -26.35 -6.20 29.27
C LYS A 123 -25.48 -4.93 29.17
N TRP A 124 -24.18 -5.12 28.96
CA TRP A 124 -23.28 -4.02 28.64
C TRP A 124 -23.51 -3.51 27.21
N TRP A 125 -23.51 -2.19 27.05
CA TRP A 125 -23.47 -1.49 25.77
C TRP A 125 -22.13 -0.77 25.65
N ASP A 126 -21.45 -0.91 24.53
CA ASP A 126 -20.21 -0.18 24.26
C ASP A 126 -20.51 1.27 23.86
N PRO A 127 -20.06 2.27 24.64
CA PRO A 127 -20.28 3.69 24.34
C PRO A 127 -19.69 4.09 22.99
N ASP A 128 -20.32 5.05 22.30
CA ASP A 128 -19.77 5.57 21.05
C ASP A 128 -18.47 6.34 21.31
N GLN A 129 -17.63 6.45 20.27
CA GLN A 129 -16.39 7.23 20.29
C GLN A 129 -16.58 8.65 20.83
N ARG A 130 -17.74 9.27 20.56
CA ARG A 130 -18.06 10.63 21.02
C ARG A 130 -18.28 10.69 22.51
N GLU A 131 -18.85 9.64 23.10
CA GLU A 131 -19.11 9.50 24.54
C GLU A 131 -17.82 9.22 25.32
N PHE A 132 -16.87 8.57 24.67
CA PHE A 132 -15.53 8.40 25.22
C PHE A 132 -14.71 9.70 25.20
N PHE A 133 -14.67 10.37 24.05
CA PHE A 133 -13.87 11.57 23.81
C PHE A 133 -14.64 12.89 24.03
N VAL A 134 -15.66 12.93 24.91
CA VAL A 134 -16.52 14.12 25.13
C VAL A 134 -15.71 15.37 25.46
N HIS A 135 -14.66 15.21 26.26
CA HIS A 135 -13.82 16.32 26.72
C HIS A 135 -12.66 16.66 25.78
N ALA A 136 -12.45 15.89 24.71
CA ALA A 136 -11.38 16.14 23.76
C ALA A 136 -11.79 17.22 22.75
N THR A 137 -10.83 18.04 22.33
CA THR A 137 -11.05 18.95 21.20
C THR A 137 -11.32 18.14 19.94
N LYS A 138 -12.15 18.66 19.02
CA LYS A 138 -12.46 17.99 17.75
C LYS A 138 -11.22 17.56 16.94
N LYS A 139 -10.14 18.35 17.00
CA LYS A 139 -8.85 17.99 16.37
C LYS A 139 -8.25 16.76 17.04
N ALA A 140 -8.04 16.80 18.36
CA ALA A 140 -7.49 15.70 19.15
C ALA A 140 -8.31 14.41 19.01
N ASN A 141 -9.64 14.49 19.10
CA ASN A 141 -10.52 13.33 18.89
C ASN A 141 -10.29 12.69 17.51
N ARG A 142 -10.23 13.49 16.44
CA ARG A 142 -9.99 12.98 15.09
C ARG A 142 -8.61 12.33 14.94
N ASP A 143 -7.59 12.91 15.54
CA ASP A 143 -6.21 12.44 15.41
C ASP A 143 -6.04 11.11 16.17
N ASP A 144 -6.54 11.02 17.40
CA ASP A 144 -6.54 9.80 18.24
C ASP A 144 -7.43 8.70 17.65
N HIS A 145 -8.64 9.03 17.20
CA HIS A 145 -9.60 8.05 16.66
C HIS A 145 -9.09 7.38 15.38
N LEU A 146 -8.49 8.16 14.48
CA LEU A 146 -7.98 7.65 13.21
C LEU A 146 -6.60 7.04 13.33
N TRP A 147 -6.05 6.92 14.55
CA TRP A 147 -4.66 6.50 14.81
C TRP A 147 -3.67 7.22 13.90
N ARG A 148 -3.97 8.49 13.59
CA ARG A 148 -3.08 9.31 12.77
C ARG A 148 -1.87 9.61 13.62
N GLN A 149 -0.69 9.54 13.01
CA GLN A 149 0.59 9.75 13.68
C GLN A 149 0.50 10.96 14.62
N HIS A 150 0.51 10.73 15.94
CA HIS A 150 0.66 11.82 16.89
C HIS A 150 1.98 12.50 16.55
N SER A 151 1.97 13.82 16.43
CA SER A 151 3.18 14.60 16.17
C SER A 151 4.27 14.32 17.20
N GLU A 152 3.86 13.98 18.44
CA GLU A 152 4.71 13.61 19.58
C GLU A 152 5.63 12.40 19.32
N TYR A 153 5.19 11.44 18.51
CA TYR A 153 5.99 10.25 18.15
C TYR A 153 6.67 10.38 16.78
N SER A 154 6.39 11.44 16.03
CA SER A 154 6.97 11.62 14.71
C SER A 154 8.41 12.11 14.84
N ALA A 155 9.36 11.36 14.29
CA ALA A 155 10.72 11.87 14.08
C ALA A 155 10.65 13.18 13.28
N PRO A 156 11.57 14.14 13.50
CA PRO A 156 11.59 15.39 12.77
C PRO A 156 11.55 15.11 11.27
N LYS A 157 10.48 15.55 10.61
CA LYS A 157 10.24 15.26 9.20
C LYS A 157 11.23 16.08 8.38
N PHE A 158 11.66 15.57 7.22
CA PHE A 158 12.69 16.23 6.42
C PHE A 158 12.33 17.68 6.01
N TYR A 159 11.04 18.01 5.98
CA TYR A 159 10.50 19.32 5.64
C TYR A 159 10.29 20.26 6.84
N ASP A 160 10.40 19.80 8.08
CA ASP A 160 10.22 20.65 9.26
C ASP A 160 11.30 21.76 9.35
N LYS A 161 12.45 21.54 8.71
CA LYS A 161 13.53 22.55 8.56
C LYS A 161 13.12 23.74 7.67
N TRP A 162 12.19 23.53 6.74
CA TRP A 162 11.90 24.47 5.66
C TRP A 162 10.52 25.12 5.79
N ILE A 163 9.61 24.51 6.53
CA ILE A 163 8.27 25.02 6.77
C ILE A 163 8.30 25.91 8.02
N PRO A 164 7.95 27.20 7.93
CA PRO A 164 7.81 28.06 9.10
C PRO A 164 6.78 27.49 10.08
N GLU A 165 7.04 27.58 11.38
CA GLU A 165 6.17 27.03 12.44
C GLU A 165 4.70 27.51 12.32
N VAL A 166 4.50 28.74 11.86
CA VAL A 166 3.18 29.36 11.63
C VAL A 166 2.35 28.61 10.58
N ILE A 167 3.00 27.98 9.59
CA ILE A 167 2.34 27.20 8.54
C ILE A 167 2.19 25.74 8.97
N GLY A 168 3.18 25.19 9.70
CA GLY A 168 3.20 23.79 10.14
C GLY A 168 1.96 23.39 10.95
N GLN A 169 1.46 24.27 11.81
CA GLN A 169 0.27 24.02 12.66
C GLN A 169 -1.04 23.72 11.89
N PHE A 170 -1.12 24.09 10.61
CA PHE A 170 -2.31 23.90 9.78
C PHE A 170 -2.22 22.70 8.83
N ILE A 171 -1.02 22.19 8.58
CA ILE A 171 -0.79 21.05 7.67
C ILE A 171 -1.06 19.73 8.40
N TRP A 172 -0.83 19.70 9.72
CA TRP A 172 -1.00 18.55 10.60
C TRP A 172 -1.85 18.92 11.83
#